data_AF-A0A1H8XQN0-F1
#
_entry.id   AF-A0A1H8XQN0-F1
#
_cell.length_a   1.000
_cell.length_b   1.000
_cell.length_c   1.000
_cell.angle_alpha   90.00
_cell.angle_beta   90.00
_cell.angle_gamma   90.00
#
_symmetry.space_group_name_H-M   'P 1'
#
loop_
_entity.id
_entity.type
_entity.pdbx_description
1 polymer ?
#
loop_
_entity_poly.entity_id
_entity_poly.type
_entity_poly.pdbx_seq_one_letter_code
_entity_poly.pdbx_strand_id
1 'polypeptide(L)'
;MLNLLHLLAALATAACLYALWREARGVSQSRGYLMVPPPLAFGCALVMIGLTEPDLRRPDELRIAIAAGILLGAARGWFMAVDIDPLWSTVRLPSGSDGFWMAMLLALAVAMAAAAPLVSTQGQSYVPYAAIAVAFGAGFLAARAVTVYLRTRS
;
A
#
# COMPACT_ATOMS: atom_id res chain seq x y z
N MET A 1 -21.39 6.48 -9.68
CA MET A 1 -20.82 7.82 -9.97
C MET A 1 -19.38 7.85 -9.52
N LEU A 2 -18.44 8.26 -10.39
CA LEU A 2 -17.06 8.53 -10.00
C LEU A 2 -17.05 9.80 -9.14
N ASN A 3 -16.67 9.69 -7.86
CA ASN A 3 -16.65 10.83 -6.94
C ASN A 3 -15.20 11.32 -6.70
N LEU A 4 -15.02 12.52 -6.16
CA LEU A 4 -13.73 13.11 -5.76
C LEU A 4 -12.87 12.14 -4.94
N LEU A 5 -13.49 11.35 -4.07
CA LEU A 5 -12.83 10.31 -3.27
C LEU A 5 -12.19 9.21 -4.13
N HIS A 6 -12.85 8.77 -5.20
CA HIS A 6 -12.28 7.77 -6.12
C HIS A 6 -11.08 8.36 -6.88
N LEU A 7 -11.14 9.63 -7.25
CA LEU A 7 -10.03 10.34 -7.89
C LEU A 7 -8.83 10.46 -6.94
N LEU A 8 -9.07 10.80 -5.66
CA LEU A 8 -8.04 10.87 -4.64
C LEU A 8 -7.39 9.50 -4.39
N ALA A 9 -8.19 8.43 -4.29
CA ALA A 9 -7.68 7.07 -4.16
C ALA A 9 -6.84 6.66 -5.39
N ALA A 10 -7.29 7.00 -6.60
CA ALA A 10 -6.56 6.72 -7.84
C ALA A 10 -5.22 7.48 -7.88
N LEU A 11 -5.19 8.76 -7.49
CA LEU A 11 -3.95 9.54 -7.44
C LEU A 11 -2.98 9.01 -6.37
N ALA A 12 -3.47 8.66 -5.19
CA ALA A 12 -2.65 8.12 -4.11
C ALA A 12 -2.07 6.74 -4.47
N THR A 13 -2.86 5.86 -5.09
CA THR A 13 -2.37 4.56 -5.59
C THR A 13 -1.38 4.73 -6.74
N ALA A 14 -1.63 5.65 -7.68
CA ALA A 14 -0.69 5.94 -8.77
C ALA A 14 0.66 6.47 -8.24
N ALA A 15 0.64 7.37 -7.25
CA ALA A 15 1.85 7.86 -6.61
C ALA A 15 2.59 6.73 -5.86
N CYS A 16 1.86 5.86 -5.16
CA CYS A 16 2.42 4.71 -4.46
C CYS A 16 3.07 3.73 -5.45
N LEU A 17 2.38 3.41 -6.55
CA LEU A 17 2.87 2.56 -7.63
C LEU A 17 4.12 3.16 -8.28
N TYR A 18 4.14 4.46 -8.55
CA TYR A 18 5.30 5.14 -9.12
C TYR A 18 6.52 5.06 -8.18
N ALA A 19 6.33 5.32 -6.89
CA ALA A 19 7.40 5.26 -5.90
C ALA A 19 8.00 3.83 -5.80
N LEU A 20 7.14 2.82 -5.72
CA LEU A 20 7.54 1.41 -5.60
C LEU A 20 8.04 0.83 -6.92
N TRP A 21 7.60 1.35 -8.07
CA TRP A 21 8.19 1.04 -9.37
C TRP A 21 9.65 1.46 -9.42
N ARG A 22 9.96 2.69 -8.98
CA ARG A 22 11.35 3.18 -8.96
C ARG A 22 12.22 2.32 -8.06
N GLU A 23 11.68 1.85 -6.95
CA GLU A 23 12.34 0.89 -6.06
C GLU A 23 12.60 -0.45 -6.77
N ALA A 24 11.60 -1.00 -7.48
CA ALA A 24 11.73 -2.25 -8.22
C ALA A 24 12.77 -2.19 -9.35
N ARG A 25 13.00 -1.01 -9.96
CA ARG A 25 14.09 -0.79 -10.93
C ARG A 25 15.49 -0.74 -10.28
N GLY A 26 15.61 -0.88 -8.96
CA GLY A 26 16.88 -0.85 -8.23
C GLY A 26 17.54 0.54 -8.22
N VAL A 27 16.74 1.61 -8.40
CA VAL A 27 17.21 2.99 -8.34
C VAL A 27 17.55 3.32 -6.88
N SER A 28 18.78 3.75 -6.62
CA SER A 28 19.19 4.20 -5.28
C SER A 28 18.34 5.40 -4.85
N GLN A 29 17.77 5.33 -3.65
CA GLN A 29 16.92 6.40 -3.11
C GLN A 29 17.45 6.89 -1.77
N SER A 30 17.11 8.14 -1.43
CA SER A 30 17.38 8.66 -0.10
C SER A 30 16.53 7.93 0.94
N ARG A 31 17.06 7.76 2.14
CA ARG A 31 16.38 7.08 3.27
C ARG A 31 14.96 7.60 3.52
N GLY A 32 14.75 8.91 3.39
CA GLY A 32 13.43 9.53 3.59
C GLY A 32 12.41 9.19 2.51
N TYR A 33 12.84 8.90 1.28
CA TYR A 33 11.92 8.58 0.18
C TYR A 33 11.28 7.20 0.36
N LEU A 34 11.91 6.31 1.12
CA LEU A 34 11.35 5.00 1.51
C LEU A 34 10.10 5.11 2.40
N MET A 35 9.90 6.26 3.04
CA MET A 35 8.74 6.55 3.87
C MET A 35 7.58 7.19 3.11
N VAL A 36 7.71 7.41 1.80
CA VAL A 36 6.65 8.00 0.97
C VAL A 36 5.53 7.01 0.63
N PRO A 37 5.79 5.73 0.28
CA PRO A 37 4.72 4.78 -0.04
C PRO A 37 3.75 4.46 1.11
N PRO A 38 4.20 4.29 2.37
CA PRO A 38 3.30 4.00 3.50
C PRO A 38 2.15 5.01 3.72
N PRO A 39 2.39 6.34 3.85
CA PRO A 39 1.31 7.29 4.06
C PRO A 39 0.37 7.37 2.85
N LEU A 40 0.87 7.14 1.63
CA LEU A 40 0.02 7.05 0.43
C LEU A 40 -0.90 5.83 0.47
N ALA A 41 -0.38 4.67 0.86
CA ALA A 41 -1.18 3.45 1.01
C ALA A 41 -2.20 3.57 2.15
N PHE A 42 -1.82 4.18 3.28
CA PHE A 42 -2.74 4.51 4.36
C PHE A 42 -3.83 5.49 3.93
N GLY A 43 -3.47 6.53 3.17
CA GLY A 43 -4.44 7.46 2.58
C GLY A 43 -5.46 6.73 1.71
N CYS A 44 -5.02 5.78 0.88
CA CYS A 44 -5.92 4.93 0.10
C CYS A 44 -6.85 4.10 0.99
N ALA A 45 -6.32 3.48 2.05
CA ALA A 45 -7.13 2.68 2.99
C ALA A 45 -8.22 3.51 3.66
N LEU A 46 -7.87 4.71 4.14
CA LEU A 46 -8.83 5.62 4.77
C LEU A 46 -9.93 6.07 3.81
N VAL A 47 -9.57 6.38 2.56
CA VAL A 47 -10.55 6.75 1.53
C VAL A 47 -11.49 5.59 1.23
N MET A 48 -10.97 4.36 1.10
CA MET A 48 -11.77 3.16 0.84
C MET A 48 -12.71 2.81 2.00
N ILE A 49 -12.26 2.96 3.24
CA ILE A 49 -13.11 2.83 4.43
C ILE A 49 -14.21 3.89 4.43
N GLY A 50 -13.89 5.13 4.04
CA GLY A 50 -14.86 6.21 3.89
C GLY A 50 -15.91 5.97 2.81
N LEU A 51 -15.54 5.30 1.73
CA LEU A 51 -16.44 4.88 0.64
C LEU A 51 -17.31 3.66 1.00
N THR A 52 -16.97 2.93 2.06
CA THR A 52 -17.74 1.76 2.49
C THR A 52 -18.90 2.19 3.40
N GLU A 53 -20.12 1.81 3.00
CA GLU A 53 -21.33 2.01 3.80
C GLU A 53 -21.16 1.47 5.22
N PRO A 54 -21.63 2.19 6.25
CA PRO A 54 -21.39 1.84 7.65
C PRO A 54 -21.90 0.44 8.00
N ASP A 55 -23.04 0.02 7.42
CA ASP A 55 -23.65 -1.29 7.65
C ASP A 55 -22.85 -2.45 7.02
N LEU A 56 -22.00 -2.16 6.03
CA LEU A 56 -21.13 -3.13 5.36
C LEU A 56 -19.70 -3.11 5.92
N ARG A 57 -19.39 -2.25 6.88
CA ARG A 57 -18.06 -2.22 7.50
C ARG A 57 -17.89 -3.45 8.38
N ARG A 58 -16.83 -4.20 8.10
CA ARG A 58 -16.38 -5.34 8.92
C ARG A 58 -15.12 -4.95 9.68
N PRO A 59 -15.24 -4.26 10.83
CA PRO A 59 -14.09 -3.69 11.54
C PRO A 59 -13.11 -4.76 12.01
N ASP A 60 -13.60 -5.95 12.38
CA ASP A 60 -12.74 -7.04 12.83
C ASP A 60 -11.93 -7.64 11.68
N GLU A 61 -12.53 -7.84 10.50
CA GLU A 61 -11.79 -8.29 9.30
C GLU A 61 -10.74 -7.26 8.88
N LEU A 62 -11.07 -5.97 8.95
CA LEU A 62 -10.12 -4.89 8.67
C LEU A 62 -8.94 -4.91 9.64
N ARG A 63 -9.19 -5.09 10.95
CA ARG A 63 -8.14 -5.20 11.97
C ARG A 63 -7.24 -6.40 11.72
N ILE A 64 -7.83 -7.57 11.40
CA ILE A 64 -7.08 -8.79 11.09
C ILE A 64 -6.22 -8.57 9.83
N ALA A 65 -6.77 -7.95 8.79
CA ALA A 65 -6.04 -7.66 7.56
C ALA A 65 -4.86 -6.70 7.79
N ILE A 66 -5.07 -5.64 8.59
CA ILE A 66 -3.98 -4.73 8.99
C ILE A 66 -2.92 -5.48 9.78
N ALA A 67 -3.31 -6.26 10.79
CA ALA A 67 -2.39 -7.04 11.62
C ALA A 67 -1.58 -8.05 10.79
N ALA A 68 -2.24 -8.78 9.89
CA ALA A 68 -1.60 -9.72 8.98
C ALA A 68 -0.63 -9.01 8.01
N GLY A 69 -1.05 -7.87 7.45
CA GLY A 69 -0.21 -7.04 6.61
C GLY A 69 1.04 -6.57 7.34
N ILE A 70 0.88 -6.05 8.56
CA ILE A 70 1.99 -5.60 9.41
C ILE A 70 2.97 -6.75 9.69
N LEU A 71 2.48 -7.92 10.12
CA LEU A 71 3.33 -9.06 10.44
C LEU A 71 4.14 -9.52 9.22
N LEU A 72 3.50 -9.66 8.06
CA LEU A 72 4.17 -10.06 6.82
C LEU A 72 5.13 -8.98 6.31
N GLY A 73 4.76 -7.71 6.42
CA GLY A 73 5.59 -6.58 6.02
C GLY A 73 6.84 -6.45 6.89
N ALA A 74 6.68 -6.60 8.21
CA ALA A 74 7.79 -6.59 9.16
C ALA A 74 8.74 -7.76 8.92
N ALA A 75 8.21 -8.98 8.79
CA ALA A 75 9.01 -10.16 8.46
C ALA A 75 9.78 -9.94 7.16
N ARG A 76 9.10 -9.43 6.11
CA ARG A 76 9.75 -9.20 4.82
C ARG A 76 10.86 -8.16 4.88
N GLY A 77 10.63 -7.03 5.55
CA GLY A 77 11.64 -5.97 5.72
C GLY A 77 12.82 -6.41 6.59
N TRP A 78 12.61 -7.37 7.50
CA TRP A 78 13.69 -7.99 8.28
C TRP A 78 14.59 -8.90 7.42
N PHE A 79 13.99 -9.71 6.53
CA PHE A 79 14.74 -10.62 5.66
C PHE A 79 15.28 -9.97 4.39
N MET A 80 14.95 -8.70 4.12
CA MET A 80 15.46 -8.00 2.95
C MET A 80 16.94 -7.67 3.14
N ALA A 81 17.80 -8.07 2.19
CA ALA A 81 19.16 -7.54 2.13
C ALA A 81 19.05 -6.03 1.88
N VAL A 82 19.83 -5.21 2.57
CA VAL A 82 19.81 -3.75 2.37
C VAL A 82 21.25 -3.33 2.18
N ASP A 83 21.55 -2.76 1.02
CA ASP A 83 22.86 -2.21 0.73
C ASP A 83 22.84 -0.71 1.04
N ILE A 84 23.69 -0.29 1.97
CA ILE A 84 23.73 1.08 2.48
C ILE A 84 25.03 1.69 1.98
N ASP A 85 24.93 2.74 1.16
CA ASP A 85 26.09 3.54 0.80
C ASP A 85 26.26 4.65 1.87
N PRO A 86 27.28 4.56 2.75
CA PRO A 86 27.49 5.53 3.81
C PRO A 86 27.95 6.89 3.27
N LEU A 87 28.48 6.97 2.05
CA LEU A 87 29.03 8.20 1.48
C LEU A 87 27.93 9.16 1.02
N TRP A 88 26.81 8.62 0.55
CA TRP A 88 25.71 9.41 -0.03
C TRP A 88 24.40 9.33 0.77
N SER A 89 24.38 8.60 1.91
CA SER A 89 23.16 8.30 2.68
C SER A 89 22.03 7.73 1.79
N THR A 90 22.40 7.04 0.72
CA THR A 90 21.46 6.37 -0.17
C THR A 90 21.33 4.92 0.26
N VAL A 91 20.11 4.41 0.13
CA VAL A 91 19.80 3.01 0.39
C VAL A 91 19.43 2.39 -0.93
N ARG A 92 20.11 1.31 -1.27
CA ARG A 92 19.77 0.49 -2.42
C ARG A 92 19.11 -0.77 -1.90
N LEU A 93 17.81 -0.85 -2.14
CA LEU A 93 17.07 -2.07 -1.89
C LEU A 93 17.34 -3.03 -3.06
N PRO A 94 17.46 -4.34 -2.80
CA PRO A 94 17.51 -5.35 -3.84
C PRO A 94 16.29 -5.18 -4.73
N SER A 95 16.44 -5.50 -6.02
CA SER A 95 15.39 -5.41 -7.04
C SER A 95 14.27 -6.44 -6.80
N GLY A 96 13.63 -6.36 -5.64
CA GLY A 96 12.51 -7.16 -5.22
C GLY A 96 11.23 -6.51 -5.75
N SER A 97 10.46 -7.27 -6.51
CA SER A 97 9.17 -6.84 -7.07
C SER A 97 8.05 -6.84 -6.02
N ASP A 98 8.29 -7.28 -4.79
CA ASP A 98 7.25 -7.48 -3.77
C ASP A 98 6.49 -6.18 -3.43
N GLY A 99 7.21 -5.07 -3.27
CA GLY A 99 6.59 -3.76 -3.04
C GLY A 99 5.75 -3.33 -4.24
N PHE A 100 6.25 -3.57 -5.45
CA PHE A 100 5.54 -3.26 -6.69
C PHE A 100 4.29 -4.13 -6.87
N TRP A 101 4.35 -5.43 -6.59
CA TRP A 101 3.19 -6.33 -6.62
C TRP A 101 2.12 -5.89 -5.63
N MET A 102 2.52 -5.46 -4.43
CA MET A 102 1.57 -4.97 -3.44
C MET A 102 0.93 -3.65 -3.88
N ALA A 103 1.70 -2.75 -4.50
CA ALA A 103 1.17 -1.53 -5.12
C ALA A 103 0.21 -1.82 -6.29
N MET A 104 0.49 -2.86 -7.07
CA MET A 104 -0.37 -3.30 -8.16
C MET A 104 -1.69 -3.89 -7.64
N LEU A 105 -1.64 -4.65 -6.54
CA LEU A 105 -2.82 -5.15 -5.84
C LEU A 105 -3.67 -4.00 -5.29
N LEU A 106 -3.03 -2.98 -4.71
CA LEU A 106 -3.69 -1.73 -4.27
C LEU A 106 -4.38 -1.01 -5.44
N ALA A 107 -3.69 -0.85 -6.57
CA ALA A 107 -4.24 -0.21 -7.77
C ALA A 107 -5.43 -1.01 -8.33
N LEU A 108 -5.34 -2.33 -8.37
CA LEU A 108 -6.42 -3.21 -8.81
C LEU A 108 -7.64 -3.09 -7.89
N ALA A 109 -7.44 -3.08 -6.56
CA ALA A 109 -8.52 -2.93 -5.59
C ALA A 109 -9.25 -1.58 -5.75
N VAL A 110 -8.51 -0.49 -5.97
CA VAL A 110 -9.10 0.84 -6.23
C VAL A 110 -9.82 0.88 -7.58
N ALA A 111 -9.25 0.28 -8.63
CA ALA A 111 -9.89 0.21 -9.94
C ALA A 111 -11.22 -0.57 -9.89
N MET A 112 -11.24 -1.70 -9.19
CA MET A 112 -12.45 -2.51 -8.96
C MET A 112 -13.51 -1.72 -8.20
N ALA A 113 -13.12 -0.97 -7.16
CA ALA A 113 -14.03 -0.12 -6.42
C ALA A 113 -14.60 1.02 -7.28
N ALA A 114 -13.78 1.64 -8.14
CA ALA A 114 -14.22 2.68 -9.07
C ALA A 114 -15.12 2.14 -10.20
N ALA A 115 -14.93 0.89 -10.61
CA ALA A 115 -15.74 0.21 -11.62
C ALA A 115 -17.06 -0.36 -11.08
N ALA A 116 -17.19 -0.52 -9.76
CA ALA A 116 -18.38 -1.07 -9.12
C ALA A 116 -19.71 -0.40 -9.57
N PRO A 117 -19.80 0.93 -9.73
CA PRO A 117 -21.02 1.60 -10.20
C PRO A 117 -21.33 1.38 -11.69
N LEU A 118 -20.37 0.93 -12.49
CA LEU A 118 -20.53 0.68 -13.93
C LEU A 118 -21.02 -0.74 -14.23
N VAL A 119 -20.70 -1.68 -13.35
CA VAL A 119 -20.97 -3.12 -13.55
C VAL A 119 -22.20 -3.59 -12.77
N SER A 120 -22.55 -2.95 -11.66
CA SER A 120 -23.65 -3.41 -10.80
C SER A 120 -24.96 -2.64 -11.03
N THR A 121 -25.93 -3.29 -11.67
CA THR A 121 -27.37 -3.01 -11.51
C THR A 121 -27.98 -3.75 -10.32
N GLN A 122 -27.22 -4.68 -9.69
CA GLN A 122 -27.61 -5.44 -8.50
C GLN A 122 -26.48 -5.43 -7.44
N GLY A 123 -26.67 -4.57 -6.43
CA GLY A 123 -26.29 -4.61 -5.00
C GLY A 123 -25.25 -5.55 -4.38
N GLN A 124 -24.30 -6.18 -5.08
CA GLN A 124 -23.22 -6.95 -4.45
C GLN A 124 -21.96 -6.09 -4.35
N SER A 125 -21.80 -5.47 -3.18
CA SER A 125 -20.73 -4.56 -2.80
C SER A 125 -19.37 -5.29 -2.72
N TYR A 126 -18.56 -5.20 -3.78
CA TYR A 126 -17.14 -5.60 -3.76
C TYR A 126 -16.24 -4.60 -2.98
N VAL A 127 -16.78 -3.43 -2.68
CA VAL A 127 -16.13 -2.33 -1.94
C VAL A 127 -15.53 -2.77 -0.59
N PRO A 128 -16.22 -3.53 0.30
CA PRO A 128 -15.64 -4.02 1.55
C PRO A 128 -14.43 -4.93 1.34
N TYR A 129 -14.45 -5.84 0.36
CA TYR A 129 -13.30 -6.70 0.07
C TYR A 129 -12.11 -5.90 -0.47
N ALA A 130 -12.37 -4.90 -1.31
CA ALA A 130 -11.34 -3.98 -1.77
C ALA A 130 -10.74 -3.16 -0.62
N ALA A 131 -11.56 -2.72 0.34
CA ALA A 131 -11.08 -2.01 1.53
C ALA A 131 -10.18 -2.89 2.41
N ILE A 132 -10.53 -4.16 2.60
CA ILE A 132 -9.71 -5.14 3.33
C ILE A 132 -8.37 -5.36 2.63
N ALA A 133 -8.37 -5.53 1.31
CA ALA A 133 -7.15 -5.71 0.52
C ALA A 133 -6.22 -4.48 0.60
N VAL A 134 -6.78 -3.27 0.51
CA VAL A 134 -6.03 -2.02 0.62
C VAL A 134 -5.47 -1.84 2.04
N ALA A 135 -6.24 -2.20 3.08
CA ALA A 135 -5.80 -2.13 4.47
C ALA A 135 -4.64 -3.11 4.76
N PHE A 136 -4.72 -4.33 4.23
CA PHE A 136 -3.61 -5.29 4.25
C PHE A 136 -2.35 -4.73 3.58
N GLY A 137 -2.50 -4.19 2.35
CA GLY A 137 -1.40 -3.62 1.59
C GLY A 137 -0.75 -2.42 2.31
N ALA A 138 -1.55 -1.56 2.93
CA ALA A 138 -1.07 -0.44 3.73
C ALA A 138 -0.26 -0.91 4.95
N GLY A 139 -0.78 -1.90 5.70
CA GLY A 139 -0.06 -2.50 6.82
C GLY A 139 1.27 -3.12 6.40
N PHE A 140 1.28 -3.85 5.28
CA PHE A 140 2.47 -4.48 4.72
C PHE A 140 3.54 -3.44 4.34
N LEU A 141 3.17 -2.44 3.53
CA LEU A 141 4.11 -1.42 3.07
C LEU A 141 4.66 -0.58 4.23
N ALA A 142 3.83 -0.26 5.22
CA ALA A 142 4.26 0.50 6.39
C ALA A 142 5.23 -0.28 7.26
N ALA A 143 4.90 -1.51 7.64
CA ALA A 143 5.78 -2.32 8.48
C ALA A 143 7.11 -2.64 7.77
N ARG A 144 7.07 -2.90 6.46
CA ARG A 144 8.27 -3.07 5.63
C ARG A 144 9.15 -1.81 5.65
N ALA A 145 8.57 -0.63 5.41
CA ALA A 145 9.32 0.61 5.38
C ALA A 145 9.94 0.94 6.75
N VAL A 146 9.18 0.75 7.83
CA VAL A 146 9.64 0.99 9.22
C VAL A 146 10.79 0.06 9.59
N THR A 147 10.66 -1.24 9.31
CA THR A 147 11.73 -2.21 9.63
C THR A 147 13.02 -1.92 8.86
N VAL A 148 12.92 -1.59 7.56
CA VAL A 148 14.09 -1.16 6.77
C VAL A 148 14.70 0.11 7.35
N TYR A 149 13.89 1.13 7.66
CA TYR A 149 14.38 2.39 8.22
C TYR A 149 15.12 2.19 9.54
N LEU A 150 14.55 1.40 10.47
CA LEU A 150 15.19 1.08 11.74
C LEU A 150 16.53 0.36 11.56
N ARG A 151 16.61 -0.60 10.63
CA ARG A 151 17.85 -1.33 10.30
C ARG A 151 18.91 -0.45 9.63
N THR A 152 18.51 0.61 8.93
CA THR A 152 19.45 1.55 8.29
C THR A 152 19.91 2.68 9.21
N ARG A 153 19.35 2.78 10.42
CA ARG A 153 19.70 3.79 11.44
C ARG A 153 20.81 3.33 12.38
N SER A 154 20.92 2.02 12.62
CA SER A 154 22.00 1.40 13.42
C SER A 154 23.31 1.36 12.67
#